data_AF-A0A2I0IU88-F1
#
_entry.id   AF-A0A2I0IU88-F1
#
_cell.length_a   1.000
_cell.length_b   1.000
_cell.length_c   1.000
_cell.angle_alpha   90.00
_cell.angle_beta   90.00
_cell.angle_gamma   90.00
#
_symmetry.space_group_name_H-M   'P 1'
#
loop_
_entity.id
_entity.type
_entity.pdbx_description
1 polymer ?
#
loop_
_entity_poly.entity_id
_entity_poly.type
_entity_poly.pdbx_seq_one_letter_code
_entity_poly.pdbx_strand_id
1 'polypeptide(L)'
;MTVNYKDWYEMLPFALLAYRTSVRSSTGATPYSLVYDIEAILPVEVEIPFMRILAESKLKEAEWAKQRYEQFNLIDEKQLTALCHGQCYQQRMARAFNKKVRPCKFSPGLVLRKVLHIALDFRGKFAYKYDGPFIVKEVFDGGAIILNDMDGNENALPVNADALLLPHCRTPDRSSGYYS
;
A
#
# COMPACT_ATOMS: atom_id res chain seq x y z
N MET A 1 22.98 -2.53 -26.41
CA MET A 1 21.78 -1.68 -26.49
C MET A 1 21.83 -0.69 -25.34
N THR A 2 21.72 0.62 -25.60
CA THR A 2 21.75 1.65 -24.56
C THR A 2 20.36 1.83 -23.99
N VAL A 3 20.16 1.42 -22.73
CA VAL A 3 18.88 1.57 -22.03
C VAL A 3 18.57 3.06 -21.83
N ASN A 4 17.42 3.52 -22.33
CA ASN A 4 16.94 4.90 -22.21
C ASN A 4 15.70 4.96 -21.30
N TYR A 5 15.52 6.04 -20.54
CA TYR A 5 14.41 6.18 -19.58
C TYR A 5 13.02 6.19 -20.25
N LYS A 6 12.97 6.47 -21.56
CA LYS A 6 11.73 6.47 -22.35
C LYS A 6 11.19 5.07 -22.64
N ASP A 7 12.02 4.03 -22.50
CA ASP A 7 11.69 2.65 -22.84
C ASP A 7 11.35 1.81 -21.59
N TRP A 8 10.77 2.45 -20.57
CA TRP A 8 10.44 1.80 -19.29
C TRP A 8 9.52 0.58 -19.45
N TYR A 9 8.70 0.55 -20.50
CA TYR A 9 7.81 -0.58 -20.80
C TYR A 9 8.59 -1.85 -21.17
N GLU A 10 9.77 -1.72 -21.78
CA GLU A 10 10.67 -2.86 -22.05
C GLU A 10 11.28 -3.41 -20.75
N MET A 11 11.41 -2.57 -19.72
CA MET A 11 11.93 -2.96 -18.40
C MET A 11 10.87 -3.55 -17.47
N LEU A 12 9.59 -3.39 -17.79
CA LEU A 12 8.48 -3.84 -16.96
C LEU A 12 8.52 -5.34 -16.63
N PRO A 13 8.79 -6.26 -17.60
CA PRO A 13 8.88 -7.69 -17.30
C PRO A 13 10.00 -8.01 -16.30
N PHE A 14 11.14 -7.33 -16.42
CA PHE A 14 12.27 -7.51 -15.51
C PHE A 14 11.99 -6.97 -14.11
N ALA A 15 11.34 -5.81 -14.01
CA ALA A 15 10.91 -5.25 -12.74
C ALA A 15 9.88 -6.15 -12.03
N LEU A 16 8.94 -6.71 -12.78
CA LEU A 16 7.97 -7.67 -12.26
C LEU A 16 8.63 -8.97 -11.78
N LEU A 17 9.59 -9.50 -12.54
CA LEU A 17 10.35 -10.68 -12.13
C LEU A 17 11.11 -10.40 -10.83
N ALA A 18 11.86 -9.30 -10.77
CA ALA A 18 12.59 -8.90 -9.57
C ALA A 18 11.65 -8.73 -8.36
N TYR A 19 10.47 -8.14 -8.56
CA TYR A 19 9.47 -8.01 -7.50
C TYR A 19 8.98 -9.38 -6.99
N ARG A 20 8.71 -10.33 -7.90
CA ARG A 20 8.19 -11.67 -7.57
C ARG A 20 9.22 -12.55 -6.87
N THR A 21 10.51 -12.39 -7.15
CA THR A 21 11.58 -13.25 -6.61
C THR A 21 12.36 -12.62 -5.47
N SER A 22 12.16 -11.34 -5.18
CA SER A 22 12.79 -10.67 -4.02
C SER A 22 11.99 -10.85 -2.75
N VAL A 23 12.70 -11.10 -1.64
CA VAL A 23 12.08 -11.17 -0.30
C VAL A 23 11.54 -9.79 0.10
N ARG A 24 10.26 -9.74 0.48
CA ARG A 24 9.62 -8.48 0.91
C ARG A 24 9.79 -8.30 2.41
N SER A 25 10.25 -7.12 2.84
CA SER A 25 10.36 -6.80 4.28
C SER A 25 9.03 -6.91 5.03
N SER A 26 7.91 -6.73 4.32
CA SER A 26 6.56 -6.83 4.87
C SER A 26 6.11 -8.25 5.19
N THR A 27 6.59 -9.26 4.47
CA THR A 27 6.16 -10.67 4.65
C THR A 27 7.30 -11.61 5.00
N GLY A 28 8.56 -11.20 4.84
CA GLY A 28 9.73 -12.06 5.05
C GLY A 28 9.91 -13.16 3.99
N ALA A 29 9.06 -13.18 2.95
CA ALA A 29 9.07 -14.18 1.88
C ALA A 29 9.01 -13.51 0.50
N THR A 30 9.29 -14.29 -0.55
CA THR A 30 9.12 -13.84 -1.93
C THR A 30 7.64 -13.93 -2.33
N PRO A 31 7.08 -13.00 -3.12
CA PRO A 31 5.70 -13.09 -3.58
C PRO A 31 5.42 -14.38 -4.37
N TYR A 32 6.40 -14.85 -5.17
CA TYR A 32 6.25 -16.08 -5.93
C TYR A 32 6.07 -17.32 -5.03
N SER A 33 6.89 -17.43 -3.98
CA SER A 33 6.82 -18.57 -3.06
C SER A 33 5.57 -18.61 -2.20
N LEU A 34 4.83 -17.50 -2.07
CA LEU A 34 3.54 -17.48 -1.38
C LEU A 34 2.36 -17.88 -2.27
N VAL A 35 2.54 -17.88 -3.60
CA VAL A 35 1.48 -18.20 -4.57
C VAL A 35 1.63 -19.61 -5.12
N TYR A 36 2.87 -20.00 -5.41
CA TYR A 36 3.19 -21.29 -6.02
C TYR A 36 3.85 -22.26 -5.05
N ASP A 37 4.05 -21.83 -3.81
CA ASP A 37 4.60 -22.63 -2.73
C ASP A 37 6.01 -23.20 -2.98
N ILE A 38 6.72 -22.59 -3.92
CA ILE A 38 8.10 -22.90 -4.29
C ILE A 38 8.88 -21.63 -4.55
N GLU A 39 10.19 -21.69 -4.36
CA GLU A 39 11.06 -20.60 -4.82
C GLU A 39 11.10 -20.59 -6.35
N ALA A 40 11.05 -19.40 -6.94
CA ALA A 40 11.16 -19.25 -8.38
C ALA A 40 12.55 -19.67 -8.84
N ILE A 41 12.61 -20.52 -9.88
CA ILE A 41 13.86 -20.81 -10.58
C ILE A 41 14.17 -19.61 -11.47
N LEU A 42 15.34 -19.00 -11.28
CA LEU A 42 15.74 -17.83 -12.06
C LEU A 42 16.25 -18.26 -13.43
N PRO A 43 16.06 -17.44 -14.50
CA PRO A 43 16.58 -17.77 -15.83
C PRO A 43 18.09 -18.09 -15.84
N VAL A 44 18.88 -17.39 -15.04
CA VAL A 44 20.33 -17.65 -14.89
C VAL A 44 20.64 -19.02 -14.29
N GLU A 45 19.77 -19.55 -13.43
CA GLU A 45 19.93 -20.88 -12.84
C GLU A 45 19.64 -22.00 -13.85
N VAL A 46 18.85 -21.69 -14.88
CA VAL A 46 18.57 -22.61 -16.00
C VAL A 46 19.73 -22.58 -17.01
N GLU A 47 20.23 -21.39 -17.34
CA GLU A 47 21.39 -21.23 -18.26
C GLU A 47 22.68 -21.80 -17.67
N ILE A 48 22.91 -21.60 -16.37
CA ILE A 48 24.02 -22.17 -15.62
C ILE A 48 23.41 -23.20 -14.66
N PRO A 49 23.45 -24.51 -14.96
CA PRO A 49 22.80 -25.54 -14.16
C PRO A 49 23.21 -25.42 -12.69
N PHE A 50 22.35 -24.80 -11.89
CA PHE A 50 22.68 -24.49 -10.50
C PHE A 50 22.52 -25.74 -9.64
N MET A 51 23.13 -25.74 -8.45
CA MET A 51 23.21 -26.93 -7.58
C MET A 51 21.86 -27.62 -7.32
N ARG A 52 20.76 -26.87 -7.24
CA ARG A 52 19.41 -27.44 -7.02
C ARG A 52 18.91 -28.21 -8.24
N ILE A 53 19.05 -27.66 -9.45
CA ILE A 53 18.66 -28.32 -10.71
C ILE A 53 19.56 -29.54 -10.98
N LEU A 54 20.86 -29.41 -10.71
CA LEU A 54 21.80 -30.54 -10.82
C LEU A 54 21.54 -31.66 -9.82
N ALA A 55 21.07 -31.32 -8.60
CA ALA A 55 20.67 -32.31 -7.62
C ALA A 55 19.40 -33.03 -8.05
N GLU A 56 18.38 -32.30 -8.51
CA GLU A 56 17.10 -32.87 -8.94
C GLU A 56 17.23 -33.78 -10.17
N SER A 57 18.07 -33.40 -11.15
CA SER A 57 18.27 -34.19 -12.37
C SER A 57 18.98 -35.54 -12.16
N LYS A 58 19.60 -35.76 -10.99
CA LYS A 58 20.30 -37.01 -10.66
C LYS A 58 19.48 -37.96 -9.77
N LEU A 59 18.32 -37.52 -9.28
CA LEU A 59 17.48 -38.31 -8.38
C LEU A 59 16.67 -39.35 -9.14
N LYS A 60 16.46 -40.50 -8.52
CA LYS A 60 15.45 -41.46 -8.99
C LYS A 60 14.07 -40.89 -8.71
N GLU A 61 13.09 -41.24 -9.55
CA GLU A 61 11.74 -40.68 -9.49
C GLU A 61 11.05 -40.86 -8.12
N ALA A 62 11.26 -42.00 -7.45
CA ALA A 62 10.73 -42.24 -6.11
C ALA A 62 11.35 -41.31 -5.03
N GLU A 63 12.64 -41.01 -5.16
CA GLU A 63 13.36 -40.11 -4.24
C GLU A 63 12.95 -38.65 -4.49
N TRP A 64 12.81 -38.27 -5.77
CA TRP A 64 12.30 -36.96 -6.17
C TRP A 64 10.88 -36.73 -5.64
N ALA A 65 9.97 -37.70 -5.80
CA ALA A 65 8.61 -37.63 -5.30
C ALA A 65 8.58 -37.46 -3.78
N LYS A 66 9.38 -38.25 -3.04
CA LYS A 66 9.49 -38.13 -1.58
C LYS A 66 9.96 -36.73 -1.15
N GLN A 67 11.01 -36.21 -1.78
CA GLN A 67 11.54 -34.89 -1.47
C GLN A 67 10.53 -33.78 -1.78
N ARG A 68 9.74 -33.95 -2.84
CA ARG A 68 8.66 -33.02 -3.19
C ARG A 68 7.54 -33.01 -2.15
N TYR A 69 7.17 -34.18 -1.63
CA TYR A 69 6.21 -34.29 -0.53
C TYR A 69 6.71 -33.61 0.76
N GLU A 70 7.98 -33.79 1.11
CA GLU A 70 8.58 -33.13 2.28
C GLU A 70 8.57 -31.60 2.13
N GLN A 71 8.91 -31.09 0.94
CA GLN A 71 8.78 -29.66 0.65
C GLN A 71 7.33 -29.18 0.81
N PHE A 72 6.35 -30.00 0.38
CA PHE A 72 4.94 -29.66 0.46
C PHE A 72 4.47 -29.51 1.91
N ASN A 73 4.93 -30.38 2.81
CA ASN A 73 4.60 -30.29 4.24
C ASN A 73 5.11 -29.01 4.91
N LEU A 74 6.16 -28.39 4.37
CA LEU A 74 6.75 -27.15 4.90
C LEU A 74 6.04 -25.89 4.37
N ILE A 75 5.12 -26.01 3.42
CA ILE A 75 4.43 -24.88 2.79
C ILE A 75 3.59 -24.13 3.82
N ASP A 76 2.74 -24.86 4.53
CA ASP A 76 1.81 -24.27 5.50
C ASP A 76 2.56 -23.50 6.58
N GLU A 77 3.70 -24.02 7.03
CA GLU A 77 4.57 -23.34 8.00
C GLU A 77 5.15 -22.03 7.43
N LYS A 78 5.61 -22.04 6.18
CA LYS A 78 6.12 -20.83 5.50
C LYS A 78 5.03 -19.79 5.32
N GLN A 79 3.85 -20.19 4.86
CA GLN A 79 2.71 -19.30 4.69
C GLN A 79 2.27 -18.70 6.03
N LEU A 80 2.15 -19.53 7.08
CA LEU A 80 1.81 -19.07 8.42
C LEU A 80 2.84 -18.10 8.99
N THR A 81 4.14 -18.38 8.79
CA THR A 81 5.23 -17.49 9.19
C THR A 81 5.12 -16.14 8.48
N ALA A 82 4.86 -16.15 7.17
CA ALA A 82 4.69 -14.93 6.37
C ALA A 82 3.46 -14.11 6.81
N LEU A 83 2.35 -14.78 7.16
CA LEU A 83 1.16 -14.12 7.70
C LEU A 83 1.46 -13.45 9.04
N CYS A 84 2.07 -14.17 9.99
CA CYS A 84 2.47 -13.63 11.29
C CYS A 84 3.43 -12.44 11.15
N HIS A 85 4.40 -12.54 10.25
CA HIS A 85 5.33 -11.44 9.96
C HIS A 85 4.60 -10.23 9.35
N GLY A 86 3.68 -10.48 8.42
CA GLY A 86 2.79 -9.46 7.83
C GLY A 86 1.98 -8.70 8.88
N GLN A 87 1.36 -9.41 9.81
CA GLN A 87 0.61 -8.82 10.92
C GLN A 87 1.52 -7.98 11.82
N CYS A 88 2.67 -8.51 12.21
CA CYS A 88 3.66 -7.77 13.00
C CYS A 88 4.12 -6.49 12.27
N TYR A 89 4.38 -6.57 10.97
CA TYR A 89 4.78 -5.43 10.15
C TYR A 89 3.68 -4.37 10.08
N GLN A 90 2.43 -4.78 9.81
CA GLN A 90 1.28 -3.88 9.79
C GLN A 90 1.09 -3.18 11.15
N GLN A 91 1.20 -3.91 12.26
CA GLN A 91 1.10 -3.32 13.60
C GLN A 91 2.22 -2.30 13.87
N ARG A 92 3.46 -2.59 13.46
CA ARG A 92 4.58 -1.64 13.57
C ARG A 92 4.31 -0.37 12.76
N MET A 93 3.78 -0.52 11.55
CA MET A 93 3.44 0.62 10.69
C MET A 93 2.28 1.45 11.24
N ALA A 94 1.23 0.79 11.72
CA ALA A 94 0.11 1.45 12.38
C ALA A 94 0.56 2.24 13.62
N ARG A 95 1.42 1.66 14.47
CA ARG A 95 1.99 2.36 15.64
C ARG A 95 2.79 3.59 15.24
N ALA A 96 3.65 3.47 14.22
CA ALA A 96 4.47 4.59 13.74
C ALA A 96 3.62 5.71 13.14
N PHE A 97 2.57 5.36 12.39
CA PHE A 97 1.62 6.32 11.83
C PHE A 97 0.80 6.99 12.93
N ASN A 98 0.15 6.21 13.79
CA ASN A 98 -0.71 6.70 14.87
C ASN A 98 0.04 7.58 15.86
N LYS A 99 1.35 7.35 16.10
CA LYS A 99 2.19 8.25 16.92
C LYS A 99 2.24 9.68 16.37
N LYS A 100 2.11 9.86 15.06
CA LYS A 100 2.16 11.17 14.38
C LYS A 100 0.77 11.78 14.14
N VAL A 101 -0.29 10.99 14.24
CA VAL A 101 -1.66 11.45 14.05
C VAL A 101 -2.12 12.18 15.31
N ARG A 102 -2.61 13.41 15.15
CA ARG A 102 -3.31 14.11 16.22
C ARG A 102 -4.79 13.76 16.11
N PRO A 103 -5.40 13.10 17.10
CA PRO A 103 -6.82 12.79 17.04
C PRO A 103 -7.60 14.10 17.03
N CYS A 104 -8.30 14.35 15.92
CA CYS A 104 -9.18 15.49 15.78
C CYS A 104 -10.60 15.00 16.08
N LYS A 105 -11.25 15.57 17.10
CA LYS A 105 -12.64 15.26 17.41
C LYS A 105 -13.52 16.26 16.68
N PHE A 106 -14.42 15.76 15.84
CA PHE A 106 -15.44 16.56 15.21
C PHE A 106 -16.66 16.59 16.14
N SER A 107 -16.97 17.77 16.66
CA SER A 107 -18.28 18.05 17.27
C SER A 107 -19.21 18.63 16.20
N PRO A 108 -20.54 18.54 16.36
CA PRO A 108 -21.48 19.26 15.52
C PRO A 108 -21.08 20.74 15.44
N GLY A 109 -20.84 21.24 14.23
CA GLY A 109 -20.24 22.56 14.02
C GLY A 109 -19.76 22.77 12.59
N LEU A 110 -19.18 23.96 12.36
CA LEU A 110 -18.75 24.42 11.04
C LEU A 110 -17.39 23.80 10.65
N VAL A 111 -17.30 23.26 9.45
CA VAL A 111 -16.07 22.70 8.87
C VAL A 111 -15.87 23.19 7.44
N LEU A 112 -14.62 23.35 7.02
CA LEU A 112 -14.28 23.59 5.62
C LEU A 112 -13.88 22.28 4.96
N ARG A 113 -14.30 22.05 3.72
CA ARG A 113 -13.92 20.85 2.96
C ARG A 113 -12.80 21.17 1.99
N LYS A 114 -11.73 20.38 1.98
CA LYS A 114 -10.63 20.52 1.02
C LYS A 114 -11.11 20.18 -0.38
N VAL A 115 -10.84 21.05 -1.34
CA VAL A 115 -11.13 20.80 -2.75
C VAL A 115 -10.07 19.85 -3.29
N LEU A 116 -10.49 18.69 -3.77
CA LEU A 116 -9.60 17.76 -4.46
C LEU A 116 -9.57 18.14 -5.94
N HIS A 117 -8.44 18.68 -6.42
CA HIS A 117 -8.21 18.95 -7.85
C HIS A 117 -8.02 17.62 -8.61
N ILE A 118 -9.08 16.85 -8.78
CA ILE A 118 -9.08 15.61 -9.58
C ILE A 118 -9.40 15.94 -11.05
N ALA A 119 -10.14 17.02 -11.29
CA ALA A 119 -10.32 17.61 -12.62
C ALA A 119 -9.38 18.81 -12.78
N LEU A 120 -8.89 19.01 -14.01
CA LEU A 120 -8.05 20.14 -14.39
C LEU A 120 -8.86 21.44 -14.21
N ASP A 121 -8.85 22.03 -13.02
CA ASP A 121 -9.55 23.28 -12.78
C ASP A 121 -8.88 24.40 -13.56
N PHE A 122 -9.60 25.01 -14.50
CA PHE A 122 -9.21 26.25 -15.20
C PHE A 122 -9.07 27.47 -14.26
N ARG A 123 -9.22 27.28 -12.94
CA ARG A 123 -9.31 28.32 -11.92
C ARG A 123 -7.94 28.91 -11.51
N GLY A 124 -6.85 28.35 -12.05
CA GLY A 124 -5.50 28.90 -11.92
C GLY A 124 -4.92 28.83 -10.51
N LYS A 125 -3.68 29.31 -10.36
CA LYS A 125 -2.86 29.23 -9.13
C LYS A 125 -3.48 29.88 -7.87
N PHE A 126 -4.59 30.62 -8.03
CA PHE A 126 -5.24 31.42 -6.98
C PHE A 126 -6.64 30.93 -6.58
N ALA A 127 -7.05 29.74 -7.03
CA ALA A 127 -8.29 29.13 -6.56
C ALA A 127 -8.25 28.86 -5.04
N TYR A 128 -9.39 29.04 -4.36
CA TYR A 128 -9.52 28.65 -2.96
C TYR A 128 -9.31 27.13 -2.82
N LYS A 129 -8.46 26.74 -1.86
CA LYS A 129 -8.11 25.33 -1.61
C LYS A 129 -9.17 24.58 -0.80
N TYR A 130 -10.15 25.30 -0.27
CA TYR A 130 -11.22 24.80 0.56
C TYR A 130 -12.54 25.39 0.09
N ASP A 131 -13.58 24.56 0.04
CA ASP A 131 -14.95 24.94 -0.24
C ASP A 131 -15.74 25.03 1.05
N GLY A 132 -16.61 26.04 1.08
CA GLY A 132 -17.80 26.15 1.92
C GLY A 132 -17.55 26.09 3.43
N PRO A 133 -18.33 26.82 4.23
CA PRO A 133 -18.65 26.34 5.56
C PRO A 133 -19.75 25.26 5.46
N PHE A 134 -19.46 24.05 5.90
CA PHE A 134 -20.43 22.96 6.02
C PHE A 134 -20.70 22.64 7.49
N ILE A 135 -21.87 22.07 7.79
CA ILE A 135 -22.23 21.64 9.14
C ILE A 135 -22.05 20.13 9.25
N VAL A 136 -21.33 19.68 10.29
CA VAL A 136 -21.21 18.25 10.60
C VAL A 136 -22.56 17.71 11.08
N LYS A 137 -23.13 16.77 10.33
CA LYS A 137 -24.40 16.10 10.68
C LYS A 137 -24.14 14.83 11.49
N GLU A 138 -23.34 13.92 10.94
CA GLU A 138 -23.06 12.61 11.53
C GLU A 138 -21.57 12.29 11.41
N VAL A 139 -21.01 11.68 12.45
CA VAL A 139 -19.62 11.24 12.52
C VAL A 139 -19.61 9.73 12.73
N PHE A 140 -18.94 9.01 11.84
CA PHE A 140 -18.83 7.55 11.90
C PHE A 140 -17.50 7.12 12.53
N ASP A 141 -17.53 5.95 13.17
CA ASP A 141 -16.32 5.26 13.61
C ASP A 141 -15.47 4.90 12.38
N GLY A 142 -14.26 5.43 12.31
CA GLY A 142 -13.38 5.31 11.14
C GLY A 142 -13.12 6.62 10.38
N GLY A 143 -13.67 7.75 10.84
CA GLY A 143 -13.32 9.08 10.33
C GLY A 143 -14.07 9.49 9.06
N ALA A 144 -15.18 8.81 8.74
CA ALA A 144 -16.13 9.29 7.73
C ALA A 144 -17.15 10.24 8.37
N ILE A 145 -17.51 11.31 7.67
CA ILE A 145 -18.38 12.37 8.17
C ILE A 145 -19.40 12.77 7.08
N ILE A 146 -20.68 12.83 7.44
CA ILE A 146 -21.72 13.40 6.59
C ILE A 146 -21.87 14.89 6.90
N LEU A 147 -21.92 15.69 5.84
CA LEU A 147 -22.00 17.14 5.91
C LEU A 147 -23.35 17.62 5.40
N ASN A 148 -23.87 18.67 6.02
CA ASN A 148 -24.98 19.45 5.48
C ASN A 148 -24.45 20.78 4.95
N ASP A 149 -25.02 21.24 3.85
CA ASP A 149 -24.84 22.62 3.41
C ASP A 149 -25.55 23.58 4.38
N MET A 150 -25.23 24.86 4.30
CA MET A 150 -25.83 25.92 5.12
C MET A 150 -27.36 26.00 4.92
N ASP A 151 -27.85 25.59 3.75
CA ASP A 151 -29.27 25.53 3.41
C ASP A 151 -29.98 24.27 3.94
N GLY A 152 -29.28 23.40 4.68
CA GLY A 152 -29.84 22.17 5.25
C GLY A 152 -29.91 20.99 4.29
N ASN A 153 -29.44 21.15 3.05
CA ASN A 153 -29.32 20.05 2.09
C ASN A 153 -28.18 19.10 2.51
N GLU A 154 -28.50 17.82 2.63
CA GLU A 154 -27.53 16.80 3.05
C GLU A 154 -26.63 16.38 1.87
N ASN A 155 -25.32 16.38 2.08
CA ASN A 155 -24.41 15.67 1.18
C ASN A 155 -24.49 14.17 1.52
N ALA A 156 -25.19 13.41 0.68
CA ALA A 156 -25.35 11.97 0.85
C ALA A 156 -24.00 11.19 0.81
N LEU A 157 -22.94 11.79 0.27
CA LEU A 157 -21.62 11.16 0.20
C LEU A 157 -20.78 11.49 1.46
N PRO A 158 -20.34 10.47 2.22
CA PRO A 158 -19.47 10.69 3.37
C PRO A 158 -18.10 11.20 2.94
N VAL A 159 -17.57 12.17 3.68
CA VAL A 159 -16.25 12.77 3.46
C VAL A 159 -15.28 12.28 4.53
N ASN A 160 -14.04 12.01 4.14
CA ASN A 160 -12.98 11.66 5.10
C ASN A 160 -12.61 12.89 5.95
N ALA A 161 -12.52 12.70 7.27
CA ALA A 161 -12.09 13.69 8.25
C ALA A 161 -10.76 14.38 7.91
N ASP A 162 -9.81 13.67 7.31
CA ASP A 162 -8.52 14.23 6.87
C ASP A 162 -8.67 15.27 5.73
N ALA A 163 -9.81 15.26 5.05
CA ALA A 163 -10.17 16.25 4.04
C ALA A 163 -10.96 17.44 4.62
N LEU A 164 -11.21 17.47 5.94
CA LEU A 164 -11.94 18.55 6.61
C LEU A 164 -11.02 19.38 7.50
N LEU A 165 -11.30 20.68 7.55
CA LEU A 165 -10.61 21.62 8.42
C LEU A 165 -11.60 22.23 9.42
N LEU A 166 -11.31 22.09 10.71
CA LEU A 166 -12.04 22.82 11.75
C LEU A 166 -11.48 24.26 11.86
N PRO A 167 -12.31 25.31 11.77
CA PRO A 167 -11.87 26.70 11.77
C PRO A 167 -11.08 27.11 13.03
N HIS A 168 -11.26 26.40 14.16
CA HIS A 168 -10.58 26.67 15.43
C HIS A 168 -9.41 25.72 15.72
N CYS A 169 -9.27 24.62 14.98
CA CYS A 169 -8.10 23.73 15.07
C CYS A 169 -7.18 23.98 13.88
N ARG A 170 -6.53 25.16 13.82
CA ARG A 170 -5.40 25.36 12.90
C ARG A 170 -4.28 24.38 13.26
N THR A 171 -4.16 23.28 12.52
CA THR A 171 -2.87 22.59 12.41
C THR A 171 -1.92 23.48 11.61
N PRO A 172 -0.64 23.63 12.00
CA PRO A 172 0.33 24.33 11.18
C PRO A 172 0.42 23.64 9.81
N ASP A 173 0.37 24.47 8.78
CA ASP A 173 0.37 24.11 7.37
C ASP A 173 1.53 23.15 7.06
N ARG A 174 1.23 21.94 6.58
CA ARG A 174 2.23 20.96 6.12
C ARG A 174 2.86 21.33 4.78
N SER A 175 2.59 22.53 4.22
CA SER A 175 3.12 22.95 2.91
C SER A 175 4.20 24.04 2.93
N SER A 176 4.69 24.47 4.09
CA SER A 176 5.85 25.39 4.17
C SER A 176 7.13 24.63 4.54
N GLY A 177 7.82 24.07 3.55
CA GLY A 177 9.04 23.31 3.80
C GLY A 177 9.93 23.08 2.59
N TYR A 178 9.97 24.00 1.64
CA TYR A 178 11.04 24.05 0.62
C TYR A 178 11.18 25.50 0.16
N TYR A 179 12.11 26.23 0.78
CA TYR A 179 12.95 27.29 0.20
C TYR A 179 13.81 27.83 1.35
N SER A 180 15.04 27.34 1.42
CA SER A 180 16.25 28.04 1.87
C SER A 180 17.42 27.29 1.28
#